data_AF-A0AAP4BBF7-F1
#
_entry.id   AF-A0AAP4BBF7-F1
#
_cell.length_a   1.000
_cell.length_b   1.000
_cell.length_c   1.000
_cell.angle_alpha   90.00
_cell.angle_beta   90.00
_cell.angle_gamma   90.00
#
_symmetry.space_group_name_H-M   'P 1'
#
loop_
_entity.id
_entity.type
_entity.pdbx_description
1 polymer ?
#
loop_
_entity_poly.entity_id
_entity_poly.type
_entity_poly.pdbx_seq_one_letter_code
_entity_poly.pdbx_strand_id
1 'polypeptide(L)'
;MSNYKFETLQLHVGQEKPDPASDARAVPIYATTSYVFHNSQHAADRFGLADAGNIYGRLTNSTQAIFEERIAALEGGVAGLAVASGAAAITYTIQTLASQGEHIVAQKTIYGGTSNLLAHTLPLYGIESTFVDVHNLKEVEDAIQPNTKHPDHTLYEKYFPNGGASIFTFEIKGGQEEAFRFIDNLKIFSLLANVADVKSLVIHPATTTHSQLTDEELANVGISRSTIRLSIGTEHIDDIIADLDQAFDAV
;
A
#
# COMPACT_ATOMS: atom_id res chain seq x y z
N MET A 1 21.75 6.35 15.12
CA MET A 1 20.31 6.15 15.34
C MET A 1 20.16 5.48 16.69
N SER A 2 19.24 5.94 17.53
CA SER A 2 19.03 5.38 18.87
C SER A 2 18.68 3.89 18.78
N ASN A 3 19.20 3.08 19.70
CA ASN A 3 18.97 1.63 19.82
C ASN A 3 17.54 1.30 20.29
N TYR A 4 16.54 2.07 19.88
CA TYR A 4 15.15 1.84 20.26
C TYR A 4 14.53 0.73 19.42
N LYS A 5 13.60 -0.01 20.03
CA LYS A 5 12.84 -1.07 19.37
C LYS A 5 11.74 -0.47 18.47
N PHE A 6 11.24 -1.26 17.53
CA PHE A 6 10.29 -0.83 16.50
C PHE A 6 9.07 -0.12 17.10
N GLU A 7 8.51 -0.67 18.18
CA GLU A 7 7.33 -0.12 18.87
C GLU A 7 7.61 1.26 19.49
N THR A 8 8.84 1.47 19.97
CA THR A 8 9.26 2.78 20.48
C THR A 8 9.44 3.79 19.34
N LEU A 9 9.99 3.34 18.20
CA LEU A 9 10.15 4.19 17.02
C LEU A 9 8.78 4.65 16.47
N GLN A 10 7.79 3.76 16.45
CA GLN A 10 6.42 4.05 16.00
C GLN A 10 5.78 5.21 16.79
N LEU A 11 6.11 5.34 18.08
CA LEU A 11 5.51 6.35 18.95
C LEU A 11 6.26 7.69 18.93
N HIS A 12 7.58 7.67 18.75
CA HIS A 12 8.42 8.82 19.07
C HIS A 12 9.11 9.50 17.89
N VAL A 13 9.41 8.77 16.80
CA VAL A 13 10.20 9.36 15.70
C VAL A 13 9.47 10.55 15.09
N GLY A 14 10.23 11.62 14.83
CA GLY A 14 9.76 12.90 14.31
C GLY A 14 9.09 13.79 15.35
N GLN A 15 8.88 13.30 16.58
CA GLN A 15 8.36 14.12 17.68
C GLN A 15 8.92 13.64 19.03
N GLU A 16 10.24 13.48 19.10
CA GLU A 16 10.91 13.07 20.34
C GLU A 16 10.72 14.13 21.42
N LYS A 17 10.78 15.41 21.03
CA LYS A 17 10.56 16.57 21.90
C LYS A 17 9.15 17.17 21.68
N PRO A 18 8.52 17.73 22.72
CA PRO A 18 7.29 18.50 22.57
C PRO A 18 7.45 19.66 21.58
N ASP A 19 6.34 20.13 21.02
CA ASP A 19 6.31 21.32 20.16
C ASP A 19 6.87 22.54 20.91
N PRO A 20 7.94 23.19 20.40
CA PRO A 20 8.58 24.30 21.12
C PRO A 20 7.74 25.58 21.13
N ALA A 21 6.69 25.69 20.30
CA ALA A 21 5.83 26.87 20.28
C ALA A 21 4.78 26.87 21.40
N SER A 22 4.41 25.69 21.90
CA SER A 22 3.27 25.53 22.82
C SER A 22 3.42 24.47 23.90
N ASP A 23 4.55 23.76 23.94
CA ASP A 23 4.80 22.56 24.75
C ASP A 23 3.83 21.39 24.47
N ALA A 24 3.12 21.43 23.33
CA ALA A 24 2.18 20.38 22.96
C ALA A 24 2.90 19.04 22.73
N ARG A 25 2.38 17.98 23.36
CA ARG A 25 2.93 16.62 23.22
C ARG A 25 2.45 15.89 21.97
N ALA A 26 1.20 16.12 21.56
CA ALA A 26 0.67 15.61 20.30
C ALA A 26 1.20 16.45 19.12
N VAL A 27 1.32 15.86 17.93
CA VAL A 27 1.74 16.61 16.73
C VAL A 27 0.68 17.68 16.42
N PRO A 28 1.03 18.97 16.39
CA PRO A 28 0.09 20.01 15.98
C PRO A 28 -0.29 19.85 14.50
N ILE A 29 -1.55 20.13 14.17
CA ILE A 29 -2.03 20.14 12.78
C ILE A 29 -1.80 21.53 12.19
N TYR A 30 -0.75 21.67 11.38
CA TYR A 30 -0.47 22.90 10.64
C TYR A 30 -1.29 22.95 9.35
N ALA A 31 -2.59 23.26 9.49
CA ALA A 31 -3.53 23.44 8.38
C ALA A 31 -3.33 24.79 7.66
N THR A 32 -2.15 25.00 7.08
CA THR A 32 -1.80 26.21 6.32
C THR A 32 -1.23 25.83 4.95
N THR A 33 -1.41 26.73 3.98
CA THR A 33 -0.81 26.60 2.64
C THR A 33 0.48 27.39 2.49
N SER A 34 0.69 28.41 3.33
CA SER A 34 1.75 29.40 3.14
C SER A 34 2.47 29.68 4.46
N TYR A 35 3.75 30.00 4.37
CA TYR A 35 4.62 30.27 5.52
C TYR A 35 5.27 31.64 5.37
N VAL A 36 5.38 32.36 6.48
CA VAL A 36 5.96 33.70 6.50
C VAL A 36 7.48 33.61 6.61
N PHE A 37 8.19 34.40 5.80
CA PHE A 37 9.63 34.57 5.95
C PHE A 37 9.95 35.71 6.92
N HIS A 38 10.97 35.53 7.77
CA HIS A 38 11.38 36.55 8.72
C HIS A 38 11.94 37.82 8.05
N ASN A 39 12.59 37.68 6.89
CA ASN A 39 13.11 38.77 6.05
C ASN A 39 13.44 38.25 4.64
N SER A 40 13.88 39.14 3.74
CA SER A 40 14.20 38.79 2.35
C SER A 40 15.38 37.83 2.21
N GLN A 41 16.38 37.90 3.09
CA GLN A 41 17.51 36.97 3.06
C GLN A 41 17.05 35.55 3.42
N HIS A 42 16.27 35.40 4.49
CA HIS A 42 15.66 34.14 4.87
C HIS A 42 14.81 33.55 3.73
N ALA A 43 14.04 34.37 3.01
CA ALA A 43 13.31 33.91 1.83
C ALA A 43 14.25 33.38 0.74
N ALA A 44 15.32 34.11 0.42
CA ALA A 44 16.30 33.68 -0.58
C ALA A 44 17.01 32.37 -0.16
N ASP A 45 17.40 32.26 1.11
CA ASP A 45 18.07 31.07 1.65
C ASP A 45 17.15 29.84 1.63
N ARG A 46 15.85 30.02 1.93
CA ARG A 46 14.83 28.96 1.85
C ARG A 46 14.68 28.44 0.43
N PHE A 47 14.51 29.33 -0.55
CA PHE A 47 14.37 28.93 -1.96
C PHE A 47 15.67 28.39 -2.56
N GLY A 48 16.82 28.87 -2.08
CA GLY A 48 18.14 28.37 -2.44
C GLY A 48 18.54 27.06 -1.73
N LEU A 49 17.68 26.51 -0.87
CA LEU A 49 17.92 25.32 -0.05
C LEU A 49 19.13 25.44 0.88
N ALA A 50 19.59 26.66 1.15
CA ALA A 50 20.64 26.95 2.12
C ALA A 50 20.12 26.93 3.57
N ASP A 51 18.81 27.17 3.74
CA ASP A 51 18.10 27.06 5.02
C ASP A 51 16.90 26.10 4.89
N ALA A 52 16.80 25.15 5.82
CA ALA A 52 15.84 24.05 5.73
C ALA A 52 14.48 24.39 6.36
N GLY A 53 13.40 24.02 5.67
CA GLY A 53 12.03 23.95 6.20
C GLY A 53 11.00 24.57 5.26
N ASN A 54 9.89 25.09 5.80
CA ASN A 54 8.70 25.31 4.99
C ASN A 54 8.75 26.54 4.08
N ILE A 55 8.21 26.38 2.87
CA ILE A 55 8.01 27.44 1.86
C ILE A 55 6.53 27.53 1.51
N TYR A 56 5.96 26.40 1.08
CA TYR A 56 4.58 26.31 0.63
C TYR A 56 4.06 24.89 0.86
N GLY A 57 2.80 24.76 1.29
CA GLY A 57 2.21 23.50 1.78
C GLY A 57 2.18 22.35 0.77
N ARG A 58 2.29 22.66 -0.53
CA ARG A 58 2.43 21.64 -1.58
C ARG A 58 3.81 20.96 -1.57
N LEU A 59 4.84 21.68 -1.15
CA LEU A 59 6.22 21.21 -1.14
C LEU A 59 6.55 20.54 0.20
N THR A 60 6.19 21.22 1.29
CA THR A 60 6.55 20.79 2.65
C THR A 60 5.50 21.26 3.66
N ASN A 61 5.31 20.46 4.72
CA ASN A 61 4.46 20.79 5.86
C ASN A 61 5.02 20.15 7.13
N SER A 62 5.05 20.89 8.24
CA SER A 62 5.62 20.38 9.50
C SER A 62 4.88 19.15 10.05
N THR A 63 3.55 19.07 9.88
CA THR A 63 2.77 17.89 10.28
C THR A 63 3.15 16.68 9.42
N GLN A 64 3.31 16.89 8.12
CA GLN A 64 3.61 15.84 7.14
C GLN A 64 5.04 15.34 7.28
N ALA A 65 6.01 16.23 7.52
CA ALA A 65 7.42 15.87 7.71
C ALA A 65 7.60 14.86 8.85
N ILE A 66 6.86 15.00 9.94
CA ILE A 66 6.90 14.07 11.07
C ILE A 66 6.42 12.67 10.66
N PHE A 67 5.37 12.58 9.84
CA PHE A 67 4.91 11.31 9.27
C PHE A 67 5.96 10.72 8.32
N GLU A 68 6.54 11.52 7.44
CA GLU A 68 7.57 11.09 6.49
C GLU A 68 8.84 10.56 7.19
N GLU A 69 9.34 11.29 8.18
CA GLU A 69 10.49 10.89 9.01
C GLU A 69 10.22 9.59 9.76
N ARG A 70 9.01 9.45 10.32
CA ARG A 70 8.62 8.25 11.05
C ARG A 70 8.54 7.03 10.15
N ILE A 71 7.88 7.13 9.00
CA ILE A 71 7.83 6.02 8.04
C ILE A 71 9.24 5.68 7.56
N ALA A 72 10.07 6.66 7.20
CA ALA A 72 11.45 6.41 6.79
C ALA A 72 12.25 5.64 7.85
N ALA A 73 12.14 6.01 9.13
CA ALA A 73 12.85 5.32 10.20
C ALA A 73 12.34 3.88 10.43
N LEU A 74 11.03 3.66 10.35
CA LEU A 74 10.43 2.32 10.50
C LEU A 74 10.82 1.40 9.34
N GLU A 75 10.89 1.95 8.13
CA GLU A 75 11.27 1.24 6.93
C GLU A 75 12.80 1.08 6.78
N GLY A 76 13.59 1.80 7.57
CA GLY A 76 15.05 1.88 7.40
C GLY A 76 15.47 2.61 6.11
N GLY A 77 14.58 3.44 5.56
CA GLY A 77 14.83 4.29 4.40
C GLY A 77 15.58 5.58 4.78
N VAL A 78 16.17 6.24 3.78
CA VAL A 78 16.89 7.51 3.99
C VAL A 78 15.96 8.72 4.10
N ALA A 79 14.75 8.63 3.55
CA ALA A 79 13.72 9.67 3.54
C ALA A 79 12.35 9.06 3.21
N GLY A 80 11.28 9.80 3.49
CA GLY A 80 9.90 9.48 3.10
C GLY A 80 9.28 10.64 2.32
N LEU A 81 8.29 10.33 1.50
CA LEU A 81 7.48 11.33 0.78
C LEU A 81 6.01 10.94 0.87
N ALA A 82 5.22 11.75 1.57
CA ALA A 82 3.78 11.55 1.66
C ALA A 82 3.10 12.15 0.43
N VAL A 83 2.15 11.40 -0.11
CA VAL A 83 1.40 11.76 -1.32
C VAL A 83 -0.08 11.49 -1.10
N ALA A 84 -0.91 11.97 -2.04
CA ALA A 84 -2.36 11.96 -1.88
C ALA A 84 -3.00 10.55 -1.81
N SER A 85 -2.33 9.52 -2.35
CA SER A 85 -2.83 8.13 -2.33
C SER A 85 -1.73 7.11 -2.64
N GLY A 86 -1.98 5.83 -2.40
CA GLY A 86 -1.09 4.75 -2.85
C GLY A 86 -0.90 4.72 -4.37
N ALA A 87 -1.96 5.02 -5.14
CA ALA A 87 -1.85 5.13 -6.60
C ALA A 87 -0.91 6.29 -7.01
N ALA A 88 -0.97 7.43 -6.31
CA ALA A 88 -0.04 8.53 -6.52
C ALA A 88 1.40 8.13 -6.19
N ALA A 89 1.62 7.38 -5.11
CA ALA A 89 2.95 6.91 -4.71
C ALA A 89 3.58 6.02 -5.79
N ILE A 90 2.81 5.05 -6.31
CA ILE A 90 3.24 4.16 -7.38
C ILE A 90 3.55 4.97 -8.65
N THR A 91 2.66 5.89 -9.02
CA THR A 91 2.80 6.69 -10.24
C THR A 91 4.03 7.60 -10.17
N TYR A 92 4.22 8.32 -9.05
CA TYR A 92 5.37 9.20 -8.83
C TYR A 92 6.67 8.41 -8.87
N THR A 93 6.71 7.26 -8.21
CA THR A 93 7.89 6.39 -8.20
C THR A 93 8.25 5.96 -9.62
N ILE A 94 7.28 5.44 -10.37
CA ILE A 94 7.50 4.99 -11.74
C ILE A 94 7.95 6.14 -12.64
N GLN A 95 7.25 7.27 -12.64
CA GLN A 95 7.59 8.40 -13.51
C GLN A 95 8.90 9.11 -13.13
N THR A 96 9.39 8.91 -11.90
CA THR A 96 10.71 9.39 -11.49
C THR A 96 11.82 8.46 -11.98
N LEU A 97 11.55 7.16 -12.08
CA LEU A 97 12.53 6.14 -12.42
C LEU A 97 12.54 5.75 -13.90
N ALA A 98 11.42 5.98 -14.60
CA ALA A 98 11.20 5.60 -15.99
C ALA A 98 10.60 6.77 -16.79
N SER A 99 11.13 6.97 -17.99
CA SER A 99 10.77 7.99 -18.97
C SER A 99 10.46 7.35 -20.33
N GLN A 100 10.14 8.18 -21.32
CA GLN A 100 9.88 7.72 -22.68
C GLN A 100 11.00 6.84 -23.23
N GLY A 101 10.65 5.65 -23.73
CA GLY A 101 11.56 4.65 -24.25
C GLY A 101 12.13 3.69 -23.20
N GLU A 102 11.78 3.87 -21.92
CA GLU A 102 12.16 2.96 -20.84
C GLU A 102 11.09 1.90 -20.58
N HIS A 103 11.47 0.87 -19.83
CA HIS A 103 10.70 -0.38 -19.68
C HIS A 103 10.63 -0.85 -18.23
N ILE A 104 9.49 -1.42 -17.86
CA ILE A 104 9.21 -1.96 -16.52
C ILE A 104 8.84 -3.44 -16.60
N VAL A 105 9.44 -4.26 -15.76
CA VAL A 105 9.01 -5.64 -15.53
C VAL A 105 8.14 -5.68 -14.28
N ALA A 106 6.94 -6.27 -14.36
CA ALA A 106 5.98 -6.35 -13.28
C ALA A 106 5.44 -7.77 -13.08
N GLN A 107 5.06 -8.11 -11.84
CA GLN A 107 4.37 -9.37 -11.55
C GLN A 107 2.96 -9.39 -12.16
N LYS A 108 2.52 -10.54 -12.68
CA LYS A 108 1.16 -10.73 -13.22
C LYS A 108 0.07 -10.49 -12.17
N THR A 109 0.30 -10.92 -10.93
CA THR A 109 -0.64 -10.83 -9.81
C THR A 109 -0.39 -9.60 -8.93
N ILE A 110 -0.65 -8.41 -9.48
CA ILE A 110 -0.58 -7.13 -8.75
C ILE A 110 -1.96 -6.48 -8.61
N TYR A 111 -2.03 -5.41 -7.81
CA TYR A 111 -3.26 -4.65 -7.65
C TYR A 111 -3.81 -4.17 -9.01
N GLY A 112 -5.10 -4.42 -9.28
CA GLY A 112 -5.71 -4.20 -10.59
C GLY A 112 -5.57 -2.76 -11.11
N GLY A 113 -5.64 -1.76 -10.22
CA GLY A 113 -5.38 -0.36 -10.60
C GLY A 113 -3.95 -0.13 -11.09
N THR A 114 -2.97 -0.81 -10.50
CA THR A 114 -1.56 -0.76 -10.91
C THR A 114 -1.34 -1.51 -12.22
N SER A 115 -1.98 -2.67 -12.38
CA SER A 115 -1.97 -3.40 -13.65
C SER A 115 -2.51 -2.55 -14.80
N ASN A 116 -3.64 -1.86 -14.59
CA ASN A 116 -4.22 -0.96 -15.57
C ASN A 116 -3.31 0.25 -15.87
N LEU A 117 -2.73 0.86 -14.84
CA LEU A 117 -1.74 1.94 -15.00
C LEU A 117 -0.59 1.51 -15.92
N LEU A 118 0.02 0.35 -15.67
CA LEU A 118 1.15 -0.20 -16.43
C LEU A 118 0.76 -0.64 -17.85
N ALA A 119 -0.40 -1.28 -18.01
CA ALA A 119 -0.82 -1.86 -19.28
C ALA A 119 -1.42 -0.83 -20.26
N HIS A 120 -2.01 0.26 -19.76
CA HIS A 120 -2.85 1.13 -20.59
C HIS A 120 -2.53 2.62 -20.46
N THR A 121 -2.11 3.09 -19.28
CA THR A 121 -1.88 4.54 -19.08
C THR A 121 -0.44 4.93 -19.38
N LEU A 122 0.53 4.22 -18.81
CA LEU A 122 1.96 4.52 -18.98
C LEU A 122 2.50 4.34 -20.42
N PRO A 123 1.96 3.42 -21.25
CA PRO A 123 2.34 3.35 -22.67
C PRO A 123 2.03 4.65 -23.44
N LEU A 124 1.02 5.42 -23.02
CA LEU A 124 0.74 6.74 -23.62
C LEU A 124 1.85 7.77 -23.36
N TYR A 125 2.68 7.54 -22.33
CA TYR A 125 3.88 8.33 -22.02
C TYR A 125 5.16 7.67 -22.60
N GLY A 126 5.02 6.60 -23.38
CA GLY A 126 6.11 5.83 -23.96
C GLY A 126 6.89 4.99 -22.95
N ILE A 127 6.27 4.66 -21.81
CA ILE A 127 6.83 3.72 -20.82
C ILE A 127 6.12 2.39 -21.01
N GLU A 128 6.86 1.37 -21.45
CA GLU A 128 6.30 0.05 -21.73
C GLU A 128 6.44 -0.88 -20.52
N SER A 129 5.59 -1.91 -20.45
CA SER A 129 5.66 -2.91 -19.37
C SER A 129 5.55 -4.34 -19.87
N THR A 130 6.20 -5.27 -19.16
CA THR A 130 6.06 -6.71 -19.37
C THR A 130 5.65 -7.38 -18.06
N PHE A 131 4.57 -8.17 -18.12
CA PHE A 131 4.06 -8.92 -16.99
C PHE A 131 4.63 -10.34 -17.00
N VAL A 132 5.33 -10.71 -15.94
CA VAL A 132 5.95 -12.03 -15.74
C VAL A 132 5.35 -12.70 -14.51
N ASP A 133 5.49 -14.02 -14.38
CA ASP A 133 5.37 -14.68 -13.07
C ASP A 133 6.69 -14.57 -12.29
N VAL A 134 6.74 -13.75 -11.24
CA VAL A 134 7.96 -13.54 -10.45
C VAL A 134 8.38 -14.73 -9.60
N HIS A 135 7.51 -15.73 -9.44
CA HIS A 135 7.86 -16.99 -8.77
C HIS A 135 8.56 -17.97 -9.72
N ASN A 136 8.55 -17.70 -11.02
CA ASN A 136 9.32 -18.40 -12.01
C ASN A 136 10.59 -17.61 -12.35
N LEU A 137 11.68 -17.87 -11.61
CA LEU A 137 12.94 -17.15 -11.76
C LEU A 137 13.42 -17.06 -13.21
N LYS A 138 13.23 -18.13 -13.99
CA LYS A 138 13.62 -18.17 -15.40
C LYS A 138 12.82 -17.19 -16.26
N GLU A 139 11.52 -17.05 -16.01
CA GLU A 139 10.65 -16.10 -16.72
C GLU A 139 11.00 -14.65 -16.36
N VAL A 140 11.39 -14.39 -15.11
CA VAL A 140 11.90 -13.07 -14.69
C VAL A 140 13.22 -12.75 -15.38
N GLU A 141 14.17 -13.68 -15.34
CA GLU A 141 15.49 -13.52 -15.99
C GLU A 141 15.37 -13.30 -17.50
N ASP A 142 14.52 -14.07 -18.17
CA ASP A 142 14.30 -13.97 -19.62
C ASP A 142 13.60 -12.64 -20.02
N ALA A 143 12.92 -11.96 -19.09
CA ALA A 143 12.27 -10.67 -19.31
C ALA A 143 13.16 -9.45 -18.99
N ILE A 144 14.33 -9.65 -18.36
CA ILE A 144 15.27 -8.58 -18.04
C ILE A 144 15.97 -8.10 -19.31
N GLN A 145 15.86 -6.81 -19.59
CA GLN A 145 16.55 -6.10 -20.67
C GLN A 145 17.70 -5.26 -20.10
N PRO A 146 18.64 -4.75 -20.93
CA PRO A 146 19.77 -3.94 -20.46
C PRO A 146 19.40 -2.70 -19.62
N ASN A 147 18.13 -2.30 -19.61
CA ASN A 147 17.57 -1.15 -18.87
C ASN A 147 16.61 -1.54 -17.73
N THR A 148 16.53 -2.80 -17.30
CA THR A 148 15.62 -3.25 -16.23
C THR A 148 16.24 -3.07 -14.81
N LYS A 149 15.45 -2.66 -13.80
CA LYS A 149 15.86 -2.54 -12.37
C LYS A 149 14.90 -3.25 -11.43
N HIS A 150 15.38 -4.04 -10.45
CA HIS A 150 14.62 -4.36 -9.21
C HIS A 150 15.44 -5.01 -8.05
N PRO A 151 15.24 -4.65 -6.75
CA PRO A 151 15.98 -5.21 -5.59
C PRO A 151 15.19 -5.97 -4.46
N ASP A 152 13.90 -6.30 -4.59
CA ASP A 152 13.06 -6.47 -3.37
C ASP A 152 12.91 -7.86 -2.72
N HIS A 153 13.70 -8.89 -3.08
CA HIS A 153 13.55 -10.20 -2.40
C HIS A 153 13.87 -10.11 -0.89
N THR A 154 14.87 -9.31 -0.52
CA THR A 154 15.26 -9.08 0.87
C THR A 154 14.21 -8.32 1.68
N LEU A 155 13.32 -7.56 1.03
CA LEU A 155 12.26 -6.82 1.70
C LEU A 155 11.13 -7.74 2.16
N TYR A 156 10.78 -8.77 1.38
CA TYR A 156 9.75 -9.74 1.75
C TYR A 156 10.09 -10.45 3.07
N GLU A 157 11.32 -10.94 3.21
CA GLU A 157 11.80 -11.60 4.43
C GLU A 157 11.86 -10.64 5.62
N LYS A 158 12.18 -9.35 5.37
CA LYS A 158 12.20 -8.31 6.41
C LYS A 158 10.79 -7.97 6.92
N TYR A 159 9.78 -7.91 6.05
CA TYR A 159 8.44 -7.44 6.40
C TYR A 159 7.51 -8.51 6.96
N PHE A 160 7.72 -9.78 6.63
CA PHE A 160 6.86 -10.88 7.10
C PHE A 160 7.62 -11.94 7.92
N PRO A 161 8.44 -11.55 8.93
CA PRO A 161 9.30 -12.50 9.65
C PRO A 161 8.53 -13.53 10.48
N ASN A 162 7.24 -13.28 10.75
CA ASN A 162 6.38 -14.12 11.60
C ASN A 162 5.21 -14.79 10.83
N GLY A 163 5.26 -14.81 9.50
CA GLY A 163 4.21 -15.40 8.66
C GLY A 163 3.20 -14.40 8.10
N GLY A 164 2.20 -14.92 7.36
CA GLY A 164 1.28 -14.17 6.50
C GLY A 164 0.44 -13.11 7.23
N ALA A 165 0.04 -12.07 6.47
CA ALA A 165 -0.77 -10.96 6.93
C ALA A 165 -2.21 -11.38 7.29
N SER A 166 -3.03 -10.44 7.76
CA SER A 166 -4.43 -10.65 8.15
C SER A 166 -5.41 -10.94 6.99
N ILE A 167 -4.91 -11.25 5.79
CA ILE A 167 -5.72 -11.50 4.60
C ILE A 167 -5.68 -12.99 4.26
N PHE A 168 -6.85 -13.61 4.20
CA PHE A 168 -7.01 -15.03 3.90
C PHE A 168 -7.85 -15.18 2.65
N THR A 169 -7.46 -16.11 1.78
CA THR A 169 -8.21 -16.47 0.58
C THR A 169 -8.45 -17.97 0.61
N PHE A 170 -9.68 -18.40 0.39
CA PHE A 170 -10.04 -19.81 0.31
C PHE A 170 -11.16 -20.02 -0.71
N GLU A 171 -11.35 -21.27 -1.12
CA GLU A 171 -12.47 -21.67 -1.95
C GLU A 171 -13.54 -22.34 -1.09
N ILE A 172 -14.79 -21.96 -1.33
CA ILE A 172 -15.92 -22.69 -0.76
C ILE A 172 -16.30 -23.87 -1.65
N LYS A 173 -16.72 -24.98 -1.05
CA LYS A 173 -17.23 -26.12 -1.81
C LYS A 173 -18.54 -25.72 -2.48
N GLY A 174 -18.67 -25.99 -3.77
CA GLY A 174 -19.79 -25.54 -4.59
C GLY A 174 -19.32 -24.57 -5.67
N GLY A 175 -20.08 -23.49 -5.88
CA GLY A 175 -19.75 -22.42 -6.81
C GLY A 175 -20.12 -21.05 -6.25
N GLN A 176 -20.47 -20.14 -7.16
CA GLN A 176 -20.77 -18.75 -6.80
C GLN A 176 -21.97 -18.62 -5.87
N GLU A 177 -22.98 -19.47 -6.02
CA GLU A 177 -24.19 -19.38 -5.21
C GLU A 177 -23.89 -19.71 -3.75
N GLU A 178 -23.10 -20.76 -3.49
CA GLU A 178 -22.64 -21.13 -2.15
C GLU A 178 -21.70 -20.05 -1.58
N ALA A 179 -20.81 -19.48 -2.40
CA ALA A 179 -19.95 -18.39 -1.97
C ALA A 179 -20.76 -17.16 -1.53
N PHE A 180 -21.77 -16.77 -2.29
CA PHE A 180 -22.67 -15.68 -1.93
C PHE A 180 -23.46 -16.01 -0.67
N ARG A 181 -23.98 -17.24 -0.56
CA ARG A 181 -24.73 -17.68 0.61
C ARG A 181 -23.90 -17.64 1.88
N PHE A 182 -22.65 -18.08 1.85
CA PHE A 182 -21.74 -17.95 2.98
C PHE A 182 -21.54 -16.49 3.36
N ILE A 183 -21.20 -15.64 2.37
CA ILE A 183 -20.94 -14.21 2.59
C ILE A 183 -22.14 -13.51 3.21
N ASP A 184 -23.33 -13.74 2.67
CA ASP A 184 -24.57 -13.11 3.12
C ASP A 184 -25.03 -13.61 4.51
N ASN A 185 -24.50 -14.75 4.96
CA ASN A 185 -24.80 -15.28 6.30
C ASN A 185 -23.88 -14.75 7.39
N LEU A 186 -22.70 -14.20 7.07
CA LEU A 186 -21.81 -13.57 8.05
C LEU A 186 -22.52 -12.40 8.78
N LYS A 187 -22.26 -12.26 10.08
CA LYS A 187 -22.88 -11.24 10.95
C LYS A 187 -21.91 -10.16 11.39
N ILE A 188 -20.62 -10.48 11.49
CA ILE A 188 -19.56 -9.57 11.91
C ILE A 188 -18.90 -8.94 10.68
N PHE A 189 -18.66 -9.74 9.64
CA PHE A 189 -17.93 -9.29 8.46
C PHE A 189 -18.74 -8.28 7.64
N SER A 190 -18.10 -7.16 7.29
CA SER A 190 -18.69 -6.19 6.35
C SER A 190 -18.30 -6.53 4.90
N LEU A 191 -19.29 -6.63 4.01
CA LEU A 191 -19.08 -6.88 2.58
C LEU A 191 -18.63 -5.59 1.86
N LEU A 192 -17.31 -5.40 1.67
CA LEU A 192 -16.77 -4.27 0.90
C LEU A 192 -15.34 -4.52 0.38
N ALA A 193 -14.93 -3.71 -0.60
CA ALA A 193 -13.66 -3.88 -1.32
C ALA A 193 -12.42 -3.25 -0.65
N ASN A 194 -12.41 -3.15 0.68
CA ASN A 194 -11.25 -2.67 1.46
C ASN A 194 -10.52 -3.84 2.14
N VAL A 195 -9.33 -3.59 2.69
CA VAL A 195 -8.52 -4.58 3.42
C VAL A 195 -7.78 -3.92 4.59
N ALA A 196 -7.37 -4.72 5.58
CA ALA A 196 -6.59 -4.31 6.75
C ALA A 196 -7.22 -3.19 7.59
N ASP A 197 -8.55 -3.18 7.68
CA ASP A 197 -9.30 -2.33 8.63
C ASP A 197 -9.26 -2.96 10.03
N VAL A 198 -9.58 -2.17 11.07
CA VAL A 198 -9.82 -2.68 12.42
C VAL A 198 -11.06 -3.58 12.50
N LYS A 199 -11.94 -3.49 11.51
CA LYS A 199 -13.12 -4.34 11.33
C LYS A 199 -12.85 -5.46 10.33
N SER A 200 -13.41 -6.64 10.58
CA SER A 200 -13.34 -7.78 9.70
C SER A 200 -14.18 -7.55 8.43
N LEU A 201 -13.58 -7.83 7.27
CA LEU A 201 -14.16 -7.57 5.95
C LEU A 201 -14.18 -8.85 5.12
N VAL A 202 -15.19 -8.99 4.27
CA VAL A 202 -15.34 -10.11 3.33
C VAL A 202 -15.62 -9.58 1.94
N ILE A 203 -15.11 -10.28 0.92
CA ILE A 203 -15.49 -10.00 -0.46
C ILE A 203 -15.41 -11.25 -1.34
N HIS A 204 -16.26 -11.30 -2.36
CA HIS A 204 -16.18 -12.27 -3.46
C HIS A 204 -15.41 -11.67 -4.64
N PRO A 205 -14.12 -12.01 -4.86
CA PRO A 205 -13.27 -11.31 -5.82
C PRO A 205 -13.79 -11.36 -7.26
N ALA A 206 -14.27 -12.54 -7.71
CA ALA A 206 -14.64 -12.78 -9.12
C ALA A 206 -15.83 -11.94 -9.62
N THR A 207 -16.70 -11.45 -8.73
CA THR A 207 -17.85 -10.60 -9.12
C THR A 207 -17.69 -9.15 -8.69
N THR A 208 -16.55 -8.79 -8.09
CA THR A 208 -16.29 -7.43 -7.59
C THR A 208 -14.94 -6.91 -8.07
N THR A 209 -13.88 -7.11 -7.31
CA THR A 209 -12.53 -6.57 -7.57
C THR A 209 -11.93 -7.06 -8.89
N HIS A 210 -12.35 -8.24 -9.36
CA HIS A 210 -11.91 -8.84 -10.61
C HIS A 210 -13.08 -9.05 -11.58
N SER A 211 -14.18 -8.30 -11.43
CA SER A 211 -15.40 -8.48 -12.24
C SER A 211 -15.21 -8.22 -13.74
N GLN A 212 -14.10 -7.59 -14.12
CA GLN A 212 -13.76 -7.29 -15.51
C GLN A 212 -13.08 -8.46 -16.22
N LEU A 213 -12.63 -9.48 -15.47
CA LEU A 213 -11.95 -10.65 -16.01
C LEU A 213 -12.96 -11.72 -16.45
N THR A 214 -12.64 -12.38 -17.55
CA THR A 214 -13.31 -13.61 -18.01
C THR A 214 -12.99 -14.79 -17.09
N ASP A 215 -13.73 -15.90 -17.19
CA ASP A 215 -13.47 -17.10 -16.38
C ASP A 215 -12.07 -17.69 -16.62
N GLU A 216 -11.56 -17.62 -17.85
CA GLU A 216 -10.21 -18.05 -18.20
C GLU A 216 -9.14 -17.15 -17.55
N GLU A 217 -9.33 -15.82 -17.62
CA GLU A 217 -8.42 -14.86 -17.00
C GLU A 217 -8.45 -14.95 -15.47
N LEU A 218 -9.62 -15.19 -14.86
CA LEU A 218 -9.76 -15.46 -13.43
C LEU A 218 -8.96 -16.70 -13.04
N ALA A 219 -9.10 -17.81 -13.78
CA ALA A 219 -8.35 -19.03 -13.52
C ALA A 219 -6.83 -18.82 -13.61
N ASN A 220 -6.36 -18.00 -14.57
CA ASN A 220 -4.95 -17.68 -14.73
C ASN A 220 -4.35 -16.88 -13.57
N VAL A 221 -5.17 -16.16 -12.79
CA VAL A 221 -4.74 -15.44 -11.57
C VAL A 221 -5.10 -16.19 -10.28
N GLY A 222 -5.51 -17.46 -10.39
CA GLY A 222 -5.85 -18.30 -9.24
C GLY A 222 -7.13 -17.89 -8.51
N ILE A 223 -8.07 -17.25 -9.22
CA ILE A 223 -9.39 -16.89 -8.70
C ILE A 223 -10.43 -17.73 -9.41
N SER A 224 -11.30 -18.36 -8.63
CA SER A 224 -12.47 -19.10 -9.11
C SER A 224 -13.77 -18.38 -8.72
N ARG A 225 -14.89 -18.87 -9.28
CA ARG A 225 -16.23 -18.41 -8.91
C ARG A 225 -16.64 -18.82 -7.49
N SER A 226 -15.84 -19.61 -6.76
CA SER A 226 -16.06 -19.98 -5.36
C SER A 226 -15.06 -19.33 -4.41
N THR A 227 -14.16 -18.47 -4.93
CA THR A 227 -13.14 -17.81 -4.14
C THR A 227 -13.73 -16.76 -3.21
N ILE A 228 -13.36 -16.81 -1.94
CA ILE A 228 -13.71 -15.83 -0.92
C ILE A 228 -12.43 -15.24 -0.35
N ARG A 229 -12.41 -13.92 -0.14
CA ARG A 229 -11.31 -13.24 0.53
C ARG A 229 -11.80 -12.58 1.81
N LEU A 230 -11.14 -12.92 2.92
CA LEU A 230 -11.33 -12.30 4.22
C LEU A 230 -10.18 -11.36 4.53
N SER A 231 -10.50 -10.25 5.18
CA SER A 231 -9.55 -9.41 5.90
C SER A 231 -9.95 -9.43 7.36
N ILE A 232 -9.11 -10.02 8.21
CA ILE A 232 -9.39 -10.16 9.64
C ILE A 232 -9.05 -8.85 10.35
N GLY A 233 -10.02 -8.33 11.08
CA GLY A 233 -9.91 -7.13 11.90
C GLY A 233 -9.30 -7.42 13.27
N THR A 234 -9.75 -6.66 14.25
CA THR A 234 -9.26 -6.71 15.64
C THR A 234 -10.32 -7.15 16.64
N GLU A 235 -11.42 -7.73 16.15
CA GLU A 235 -12.44 -8.35 16.99
C GLU A 235 -11.89 -9.54 17.79
N HIS A 236 -12.62 -9.99 18.80
CA HIS A 236 -12.22 -11.15 19.58
C HIS A 236 -12.20 -12.40 18.70
N ILE A 237 -11.14 -13.20 18.78
CA ILE A 237 -10.94 -14.34 17.89
C ILE A 237 -12.07 -15.37 17.97
N ASP A 238 -12.60 -15.62 19.17
CA ASP A 238 -13.72 -16.56 19.36
C ASP A 238 -15.00 -16.10 18.66
N ASP A 239 -15.26 -14.78 18.61
CA ASP A 239 -16.44 -14.24 17.93
C ASP A 239 -16.30 -14.35 16.41
N ILE A 240 -15.08 -14.10 15.89
CA ILE A 240 -14.76 -14.29 14.47
C ILE A 240 -14.96 -15.76 14.08
N ILE A 241 -14.43 -16.68 14.88
CA ILE A 241 -14.56 -18.12 14.61
C ILE A 241 -16.04 -18.54 14.67
N ALA A 242 -16.79 -18.09 15.69
CA ALA A 242 -18.21 -18.41 15.81
C ALA A 242 -19.04 -17.86 14.63
N ASP A 243 -18.71 -16.68 14.10
CA ASP A 243 -19.39 -16.12 12.94
C ASP A 243 -19.04 -16.86 11.64
N LEU A 244 -17.79 -17.30 11.50
CA LEU A 244 -17.38 -18.15 10.38
C LEU A 244 -18.07 -19.52 10.46
N ASP A 245 -18.08 -20.16 11.62
CA ASP A 245 -18.71 -21.47 11.84
C ASP A 245 -20.20 -21.43 11.48
N GLN A 246 -20.96 -20.43 11.98
CA GLN A 246 -22.38 -20.32 11.64
C GLN A 246 -22.63 -20.00 10.17
N ALA A 247 -21.73 -19.27 9.50
CA ALA A 247 -21.81 -19.03 8.07
C ALA A 247 -21.48 -20.28 7.24
N PHE A 248 -20.55 -21.12 7.71
CA PHE A 248 -20.24 -22.41 7.10
C PHE A 248 -21.39 -23.42 7.26
N ASP A 249 -22.13 -23.39 8.38
CA ASP A 249 -23.31 -24.24 8.57
C ASP A 249 -24.47 -23.94 7.58
N ALA A 250 -24.43 -22.77 6.92
CA ALA A 250 -25.45 -22.34 5.96
C ALA A 250 -25.23 -22.83 4.52
N VAL A 251 -24.13 -23.55 4.24
CA VAL A 251 -23.70 -23.98 2.89
C VAL A 251 -23.36 -25.46 2.79
#